data_AF-A0A3D0H4L1-F1
#
_entry.id   AF-A0A3D0H4L1-F1
#
_cell.length_a   1.000
_cell.length_b   1.000
_cell.length_c   1.000
_cell.angle_alpha   90.00
_cell.angle_beta   90.00
_cell.angle_gamma   90.00
#
_symmetry.space_group_name_H-M   'P 1'
#
loop_
_entity.id
_entity.type
_entity.pdbx_description
1 polymer ?
#
loop_
_entity_poly.entity_id
_entity_poly.type
_entity_poly.pdbx_seq_one_letter_code
_entity_poly.pdbx_strand_id
1 'polypeptide(L)' 'MNLLRISKAKDHPRVPFTRATLYKFHHCGRFPTLFVKFGGGLFIDLDELERLLEAGRGNVRRRGSRK' A
#
# COMPACT_ATOMS: atom_id res chain seq x y z
N MET A 1 -9.88 -6.25 -7.98
CA MET A 1 -9.04 -6.94 -6.98
C MET A 1 -7.82 -7.49 -7.68
N ASN A 2 -6.81 -6.63 -7.83
CA ASN A 2 -5.55 -6.96 -8.47
C ASN A 2 -4.50 -7.28 -7.40
N LEU A 3 -4.28 -8.56 -7.14
CA LEU A 3 -3.44 -9.02 -6.03
C LEU A 3 -2.00 -9.27 -6.45
N LEU A 4 -1.07 -8.66 -5.72
CA LEU A 4 0.37 -8.87 -5.87
C LEU A 4 0.95 -9.54 -4.62
N ARG A 5 1.60 -10.68 -4.78
CA ARG A 5 2.30 -11.33 -3.66
C ARG A 5 3.46 -10.46 -3.20
N ILE A 6 3.60 -10.24 -1.89
CA ILE A 6 4.65 -9.38 -1.32
C ILE A 6 6.06 -9.80 -1.74
N SER A 7 6.29 -11.10 -1.93
CA SER A 7 7.59 -11.61 -2.40
C SER A 7 7.97 -11.14 -3.81
N LYS A 8 7.00 -10.69 -4.62
CA LYS A 8 7.18 -10.14 -5.98
C LYS A 8 7.08 -8.62 -6.03
N ALA A 9 6.89 -7.95 -4.89
CA ALA A 9 6.70 -6.50 -4.84
C ALA A 9 7.93 -5.67 -5.25
N LYS A 10 9.14 -6.22 -5.08
CA LYS A 10 10.40 -5.51 -5.40
C LYS A 10 10.48 -5.08 -6.86
N ASP A 11 9.98 -5.92 -7.76
CA ASP A 11 10.14 -5.74 -9.21
C ASP A 11 8.90 -5.10 -9.84
N HIS A 12 7.89 -4.73 -9.03
CA HIS A 12 6.62 -4.26 -9.54
C HIS A 12 6.56 -2.72 -9.63
N PRO A 13 6.38 -2.13 -10.82
CA PRO A 13 6.50 -0.69 -11.02
C PRO A 13 5.45 0.14 -10.27
N ARG A 14 4.29 -0.46 -9.93
CA ARG A 14 3.21 0.23 -9.20
C ARG A 14 3.37 0.23 -7.68
N VAL A 15 4.39 -0.46 -7.15
CA VAL A 15 4.59 -0.57 -5.70
C VAL A 15 5.80 0.26 -5.30
N PRO A 16 5.61 1.47 -4.75
CA PRO A 16 6.71 2.37 -4.41
C PRO A 16 7.39 2.01 -3.07
N PHE A 17 7.25 0.76 -2.61
CA PHE A 17 7.69 0.33 -1.28
C PHE A 17 8.54 -0.93 -1.36
N THR A 18 9.55 -0.99 -0.50
CA THR A 18 10.31 -2.23 -0.32
C THR A 18 9.43 -3.30 0.35
N ARG A 19 9.75 -4.57 0.10
CA ARG A 19 9.16 -5.71 0.79
C ARG A 19 9.23 -5.58 2.32
N ALA A 20 10.36 -5.09 2.86
CA ALA A 20 10.53 -4.91 4.30
C ALA A 20 9.55 -3.86 4.86
N THR A 21 9.36 -2.75 4.14
CA THR A 21 8.38 -1.72 4.48
C THR A 21 6.96 -2.29 4.50
N LEU A 22 6.61 -3.09 3.49
CA LEU A 22 5.28 -3.70 3.38
C LEU A 22 5.00 -4.69 4.53
N TYR A 23 5.98 -5.54 4.88
CA TYR A 23 5.86 -6.39 6.07
C TYR A 23 5.71 -5.55 7.34
N LYS A 24 6.49 -4.48 7.50
CA LYS A 24 6.38 -3.57 8.66
C LYS A 24 4.98 -2.95 8.74
N PHE A 25 4.40 -2.51 7.63
CA PHE A 25 3.03 -1.97 7.62
C PHE A 25 2.01 -3.00 8.08
N HIS A 26 2.07 -4.22 7.54
CA HIS A 26 1.20 -5.32 7.95
C HIS A 26 1.38 -5.67 9.44
N HIS A 27 2.62 -5.81 9.93
CA HIS A 27 2.89 -6.13 11.33
C HIS A 27 2.45 -5.04 12.30
N CYS A 28 2.55 -3.77 11.90
CA CYS A 28 2.05 -2.64 12.70
C CYS A 28 0.54 -2.41 12.54
N GLY A 29 -0.19 -3.25 11.80
CA GLY A 29 -1.63 -3.08 11.57
C GLY A 29 -1.99 -1.82 10.77
N ARG A 30 -1.04 -1.26 10.01
CA ARG A 30 -1.26 -0.06 9.19
C ARG A 30 -1.87 -0.45 7.86
N PHE A 31 -2.95 0.23 7.47
CA PHE A 31 -3.68 -0.03 6.22
C PHE A 31 -4.15 -1.49 6.12
N PRO A 32 -4.98 -1.98 7.08
CA PRO A 32 -5.36 -3.40 7.12
C PRO A 32 -6.07 -3.87 5.85
N THR A 33 -6.80 -3.00 5.17
CA THR A 33 -7.49 -3.27 3.89
C THR A 33 -6.54 -3.49 2.72
N LEU A 34 -5.28 -3.03 2.82
CA LEU A 34 -4.27 -3.19 1.78
C LEU A 34 -3.77 -4.64 1.66
N PHE A 35 -3.87 -5.42 2.74
CA PHE A 35 -3.24 -6.71 2.86
C PHE A 35 -4.26 -7.85 2.85
N VAL A 36 -4.03 -8.84 2.00
CA VAL A 36 -4.88 -10.03 1.88
C VAL A 36 -4.05 -11.27 2.13
N LYS A 37 -4.48 -12.11 3.07
CA LYS A 37 -3.88 -13.43 3.31
C LYS A 37 -4.69 -14.50 2.61
N PHE A 38 -4.03 -15.30 1.78
CA PHE A 38 -4.67 -16.42 1.09
C PHE A 38 -3.66 -17.55 0.84
N GLY A 39 -4.04 -18.80 1.11
CA GLY A 39 -3.18 -19.97 0.87
C GLY A 39 -1.78 -19.88 1.51
N GLY A 40 -1.66 -19.29 2.71
CA GLY A 40 -0.37 -19.08 3.39
C GLY A 40 0.51 -17.97 2.80
N GLY A 41 0.07 -17.32 1.70
CA GLY A 41 0.71 -16.15 1.12
C GLY A 41 0.14 -14.84 1.66
N LEU A 42 0.98 -13.81 1.67
CA LEU A 42 0.58 -12.43 1.94
C LEU A 42 0.65 -11.61 0.64
N PHE A 43 -0.47 -10.97 0.32
CA PHE A 43 -0.69 -10.22 -0.90
C PHE A 43 -1.05 -8.77 -0.58
N ILE A 44 -0.79 -7.91 -1.55
CA ILE A 44 -1.19 -6.50 -1.56
C ILE A 44 -2.27 -6.35 -2.62
N ASP A 45 -3.37 -5.69 -2.27
CA ASP A 45 -4.34 -5.23 -3.26
C ASP A 45 -3.83 -3.93 -3.91
N LEU A 46 -3.52 -3.99 -5.20
CA LEU A 46 -3.00 -2.85 -5.96
C LEU A 46 -4.06 -1.78 -6.20
N ASP A 47 -5.34 -2.16 -6.27
CA ASP A 47 -6.43 -1.21 -6.47
C ASP A 47 -6.61 -0.35 -5.19
N GLU A 48 -6.53 -1.01 -4.02
CA GLU A 48 -6.54 -0.33 -2.71
C GLU A 48 -5.29 0.54 -2.49
N LEU A 49 -4.13 0.05 -2.93
CA LEU A 49 -2.88 0.82 -2.87
C LEU A 49 -3.00 2.14 -3.62
N GLU A 50 -3.50 2.10 -4.84
CA GLU A 50 -3.72 3.29 -5.67
C GLU A 50 -4.68 4.26 -5.00
N ARG A 51 -5.82 3.76 -4.51
CA ARG A 51 -6.81 4.56 -3.75
C ARG A 51 -6.19 5.26 -2.54
N LEU A 52 -5.36 4.57 -1.77
CA LEU A 52 -4.68 5.14 -0.59
C LEU A 52 -3.65 6.21 -0.98
N LEU A 53 -2.91 5.99 -2.07
CA LEU A 53 -1.94 6.97 -2.58
C LEU A 53 -2.65 8.24 -3.09
N GLU A 54 -3.77 8.10 -3.79
CA GLU A 54 -4.60 9.22 -4.25
C GLU A 54 -5.20 10.01 -3.08
N ALA A 55 -5.76 9.32 -2.09
CA ALA A 55 -6.28 9.95 -0.87
C ALA A 55 -5.18 10.74 -0.12
N GLY A 56 -3.95 10.21 -0.11
CA GLY A 56 -2.78 10.90 0.42
C GLY A 56 -2.42 12.16 -0.37
N ARG A 57 -2.41 12.10 -1.70
CA ARG A 57 -2.14 13.26 -2.58
C ARG A 57 -3.20 14.36 -2.44
N GLY A 58 -4.47 13.99 -2.32
CA GLY A 58 -5.57 14.95 -2.10
C GLY A 58 -5.45 15.74 -0.80
N ASN A 59 -4.91 15.13 0.26
CA ASN A 59 -4.72 15.77 1.56
C ASN A 59 -3.56 16.78 1.60
N VAL A 60 -2.57 16.67 0.71
CA VAL A 60 -1.45 17.64 0.64
C VAL A 60 -1.94 19.02 0.17
N ARG A 61 -2.94 19.07 -0.72
CA ARG A 61 -3.50 20.33 -1.25
C ARG A 61 -4.20 21.19 -0.19
N ARG A 62 -4.62 20.62 0.95
CA ARG A 62 -5.31 21.37 2.03
C ARG A 62 -4.37 21.97 3.08
N ARG A 63 -3.07 21.64 3.06
CA ARG A 63 -2.10 22.13 4.07
C ARG A 63 -1.36 23.42 3.66
N GLY A 64 -1.70 24.00 2.51
CA GLY A 64 -1.08 25.21 1.95
C GLY A 64 -1.89 26.49 2.06
N SER A 65 -2.73 26.65 3.09
CA SER A 65 -3.41 27.93 3.37
C SER A 65 -3.17 28.37 4.82
N ARG A 66 -1.92 28.73 5.13
CA ARG A 66 -1.65 29.70 6.19
C ARG A 66 -1.36 31.02 5.50
N LYS A 67 -2.33 31.92 5.60
CA LYS A 67 -2.24 33.34 5.25
C LYS A 67 -1.40 34.06 6.29
#